data_AF-A0A1V5BJX8-F1
#
_entry.id   AF-A0A1V5BJX8-F1
#
_cell.length_a   1.000
_cell.length_b   1.000
_cell.length_c   1.000
_cell.angle_alpha   90.00
_cell.angle_beta   90.00
_cell.angle_gamma   90.00
#
_symmetry.space_group_name_H-M   'P 1'
#
loop_
_entity.id
_entity.type
_entity.pdbx_description
1 polymer ?
#
loop_
_entity_poly.entity_id
_entity_poly.type
_entity_poly.pdbx_seq_one_letter_code
_entity_poly.pdbx_strand_id
1 'polypeptide(L)'
;MNWLDWLIVSILVISALQGLRYGLFVSVAKLLGVLAGLAVAHSYYRPLAGYLSAQWHLDDKLLPMITPFFKFWLPVKNAVYQAIPSENLMFVWNGPAAAQNLPGALGPLSPIGNSFANVFAFGILEAIAFLSLLLVTVWLVSIVGLIFTKIIDLSLLGPLNHLGGLLFGLTKGLLVVLIILTLISPFQRQDLISGGKSGETGAAGPQGRAFQNSMLLPYFAPAFGIIEHLFQMGSLNSNEIPVLEKSIY
;
A
#
# COMPACT_ATOMS: atom_id res chain seq x y z
N MET A 1 -21.14 0.13 -29.97
CA MET A 1 -20.11 0.25 -28.91
C MET A 1 -20.82 0.45 -27.60
N ASN A 2 -20.48 -0.37 -26.61
CA ASN A 2 -21.12 -0.34 -25.29
C ASN A 2 -20.62 0.85 -24.47
N TRP A 3 -21.31 1.17 -23.37
CA TRP A 3 -20.83 2.22 -22.45
C TRP A 3 -19.47 1.87 -21.84
N LEU A 4 -19.19 0.56 -21.64
CA LEU A 4 -17.90 0.05 -21.19
C LEU A 4 -16.78 0.36 -22.20
N ASP A 5 -17.06 0.24 -23.50
CA ASP A 5 -16.07 0.54 -24.54
C ASP A 5 -15.71 2.04 -24.52
N TRP A 6 -16.70 2.92 -24.35
CA TRP A 6 -16.48 4.37 -24.22
C TRP A 6 -15.67 4.73 -22.96
N LEU A 7 -15.87 4.03 -21.85
CA LEU A 7 -15.09 4.21 -20.64
C LEU A 7 -13.62 3.82 -20.86
N ILE A 8 -13.36 2.65 -21.46
CA ILE A 8 -12.01 2.17 -21.77
C ILE A 8 -11.29 3.16 -22.70
N VAL A 9 -11.95 3.58 -23.78
CA VAL A 9 -11.38 4.56 -24.73
C VAL A 9 -11.07 5.88 -24.04
N SER A 10 -11.99 6.39 -23.20
CA SER A 10 -11.77 7.66 -22.48
C SER A 10 -10.55 7.59 -21.58
N ILE A 11 -10.39 6.50 -20.82
CA ILE A 11 -9.23 6.31 -19.93
C ILE A 11 -7.93 6.20 -20.73
N LEU A 12 -7.93 5.44 -21.83
CA LEU A 12 -6.75 5.29 -22.70
C LEU A 12 -6.36 6.61 -23.34
N VAL A 13 -7.31 7.38 -23.86
CA VAL A 13 -7.06 8.70 -24.45
C VAL A 13 -6.50 9.67 -23.41
N ILE A 14 -7.13 9.77 -22.23
CA ILE A 14 -6.65 10.64 -21.15
C ILE A 14 -5.24 10.24 -20.72
N SER A 15 -4.98 8.94 -20.56
CA SER A 15 -3.67 8.43 -20.12
C SER A 15 -2.59 8.64 -21.18
N ALA A 16 -2.90 8.45 -22.46
CA ALA A 16 -2.01 8.73 -23.58
C ALA A 16 -1.68 10.23 -23.68
N LEU A 17 -2.67 11.11 -23.55
CA LEU A 17 -2.48 12.55 -23.56
C LEU A 17 -1.67 13.05 -22.36
N GLN A 18 -1.91 12.50 -21.17
CA GLN A 18 -1.09 12.79 -20.00
C GLN A 18 0.36 12.34 -20.22
N GLY A 19 0.57 11.11 -20.72
CA GLY A 19 1.90 10.59 -21.03
C GLY A 19 2.67 11.45 -22.04
N LEU A 20 1.99 11.88 -23.10
CA LEU A 20 2.56 12.76 -24.12
C LEU A 20 3.04 14.10 -23.52
N ARG A 21 2.30 14.66 -22.56
CA ARG A 21 2.63 15.94 -21.90
C ARG A 21 3.80 15.87 -20.92
N TYR A 22 3.97 14.75 -20.22
CA TYR A 22 5.05 14.61 -19.24
C TYR A 22 6.36 14.11 -19.85
N GLY A 23 6.35 13.45 -21.01
CA GLY A 23 7.56 12.90 -21.65
C GLY A 23 8.09 11.65 -20.94
N LEU A 24 8.93 10.87 -21.65
CA LEU A 24 9.53 9.64 -21.13
C LEU A 24 10.52 9.94 -20.00
N PHE A 25 11.40 10.92 -20.19
CA PHE A 25 12.49 11.19 -19.25
C PHE A 25 11.98 11.59 -17.86
N VAL A 26 10.96 12.44 -17.79
CA VAL A 26 10.35 12.82 -16.51
C VAL A 26 9.66 11.62 -15.86
N SER A 27 9.00 10.78 -16.65
CA SER A 27 8.33 9.58 -16.13
C SER A 27 9.31 8.57 -15.55
N VAL A 28 10.42 8.31 -16.25
CA VAL A 28 11.51 7.45 -15.78
C VAL A 28 12.20 8.06 -14.57
N ALA A 29 12.49 9.36 -14.58
CA ALA A 29 13.10 10.05 -13.45
C ALA A 29 12.21 9.99 -12.19
N LYS A 30 10.89 10.10 -12.33
CA LYS A 30 9.95 9.92 -11.21
C LYS A 30 9.99 8.49 -10.67
N LEU A 31 9.99 7.50 -11.55
CA LEU A 31 10.03 6.09 -11.15
C LEU A 31 11.34 5.75 -10.44
N LEU A 32 12.48 6.16 -11.01
CA LEU A 32 13.80 6.03 -10.38
C LEU A 32 13.88 6.82 -9.07
N GLY A 33 13.29 8.01 -9.01
CA GLY A 33 13.21 8.82 -7.80
C GLY A 33 12.44 8.14 -6.68
N VAL A 34 11.35 7.46 -6.99
CA VAL A 34 10.58 6.67 -6.01
C VAL A 34 11.37 5.45 -5.55
N LEU A 35 12.03 4.72 -6.45
CA LEU A 35 12.85 3.57 -6.07
C LEU A 35 14.06 3.98 -5.21
N ALA A 36 14.78 5.02 -5.63
CA ALA A 36 15.91 5.57 -4.87
C ALA A 36 15.44 6.14 -3.53
N GLY A 37 14.33 6.89 -3.53
CA GLY A 37 13.71 7.43 -2.32
C GLY A 37 13.29 6.34 -1.34
N LEU A 38 12.76 5.22 -1.84
CA LEU A 38 12.40 4.08 -1.01
C LEU A 38 13.64 3.40 -0.41
N ALA A 39 14.69 3.19 -1.20
CA ALA A 39 15.95 2.60 -0.73
C ALA A 39 16.64 3.48 0.33
N VAL A 40 16.69 4.79 0.09
CA VAL A 40 17.24 5.78 1.03
C VAL A 40 16.38 5.86 2.28
N ALA A 41 15.06 5.99 2.15
CA ALA A 41 14.16 6.07 3.30
C ALA A 41 14.26 4.81 4.15
N HIS A 42 14.27 3.62 3.56
CA HIS A 42 14.41 2.37 4.31
C HIS A 42 15.73 2.26 5.08
N SER A 43 16.81 2.83 4.55
CA SER A 43 18.13 2.78 5.19
C SER A 43 18.31 3.84 6.28
N TYR A 44 17.72 5.04 6.10
CA TYR A 44 18.02 6.23 6.91
C TYR A 44 16.87 6.73 7.80
N TYR A 45 15.69 6.11 7.75
CA TYR A 45 14.56 6.55 8.59
C TYR A 45 14.83 6.42 10.09
N ARG A 46 15.50 5.35 10.55
CA ARG A 46 15.79 5.15 11.98
C ARG A 46 16.75 6.20 12.54
N PRO A 47 17.93 6.45 11.91
CA PRO A 47 18.81 7.53 12.37
C PRO A 47 18.13 8.90 12.38
N LEU A 48 17.29 9.18 11.36
CA LEU A 48 16.58 10.45 11.28
C LEU A 48 15.54 10.60 12.39
N ALA A 49 14.75 9.55 12.67
CA ALA A 49 13.79 9.55 13.78
C ALA A 49 14.48 9.76 15.13
N GLY A 50 15.63 9.10 15.35
CA GLY A 50 16.44 9.31 16.55
C GLY A 50 16.93 10.74 16.71
N TYR A 51 17.40 11.39 15.63
CA TYR A 51 17.82 12.79 15.64
C TYR A 51 16.66 13.76 15.92
N LEU A 52 15.50 13.51 15.30
CA LEU A 52 14.28 14.30 15.50
C LEU A 52 13.76 14.20 16.94
N SER A 53 13.85 13.02 17.55
CA SER A 53 13.52 12.84 18.97
C SER A 53 14.54 13.53 19.87
N ALA A 54 15.84 13.29 19.67
CA ALA A 54 16.88 13.83 20.54
C ALA A 54 16.94 15.38 20.54
N GLN A 55 16.81 16.02 19.38
CA GLN A 55 16.97 17.46 19.28
C GLN A 55 15.65 18.22 19.50
N TRP A 56 14.53 17.70 19.00
CA TRP A 56 13.25 18.41 18.97
C TRP A 56 12.18 17.81 19.88
N HIS A 57 12.46 16.69 20.55
CA HIS A 57 11.53 15.99 21.45
C HIS A 57 10.16 15.81 20.78
N LEU A 58 10.19 15.44 19.49
CA LEU A 58 8.99 15.33 18.68
C LEU A 58 8.06 14.22 19.17
N ASP A 59 8.60 13.19 19.82
CA ASP A 59 7.86 12.15 20.52
C ASP A 59 6.95 12.71 21.62
N ASP A 60 7.46 13.64 22.43
CA ASP A 60 6.69 14.32 23.48
C ASP A 60 5.57 15.21 22.92
N LYS A 61 5.79 15.83 21.75
CA LYS A 61 4.78 16.65 21.07
C LYS A 61 3.72 15.81 20.34
N LEU A 62 4.07 14.63 19.86
CA LEU A 62 3.19 13.72 19.15
C LEU A 62 2.24 12.96 20.11
N LEU A 63 2.72 12.62 21.30
CA LEU A 63 1.94 11.92 22.34
C LEU A 63 0.55 12.52 22.62
N PRO A 64 0.39 13.83 22.93
CA PRO A 64 -0.91 14.41 23.20
C PRO A 64 -1.83 14.47 21.97
N MET A 65 -1.28 14.50 20.75
CA MET A 65 -2.07 14.46 19.52
C MET A 65 -2.64 13.07 19.23
N ILE A 66 -1.87 12.02 19.56
CA ILE A 66 -2.19 10.63 19.23
C ILE A 66 -3.07 9.98 20.32
N THR A 67 -2.91 10.39 21.58
CA THR A 67 -3.70 9.88 22.72
C THR A 67 -5.23 9.89 22.51
N PRO A 68 -5.86 10.99 22.05
CA PRO A 68 -7.32 11.02 21.82
C PRO A 68 -7.76 10.11 20.66
N PHE A 69 -6.94 9.99 19.61
CA PHE A 69 -7.22 9.09 18.48
C PHE A 69 -7.23 7.63 18.93
N PHE A 70 -6.26 7.21 19.75
CA PHE A 70 -6.21 5.85 20.28
C PHE A 70 -7.37 5.54 21.24
N LYS A 71 -7.74 6.46 22.11
CA LYS A 71 -8.89 6.28 23.00
C LYS A 71 -10.20 6.10 22.23
N PHE A 72 -10.35 6.78 21.09
CA PHE A 72 -11.51 6.65 20.22
C PHE A 72 -11.54 5.30 19.48
N TRP A 73 -10.42 4.90 18.88
CA TRP A 73 -10.36 3.69 18.04
C TRP A 73 -10.20 2.39 18.85
N LEU A 74 -9.59 2.47 20.04
CA LEU A 74 -9.40 1.36 20.97
C LEU A 74 -9.91 1.75 22.38
N PRO A 75 -11.23 1.73 22.61
CA PRO A 75 -11.79 1.83 23.94
C PRO A 75 -11.49 0.52 24.71
N VAL A 76 -10.28 0.40 25.27
CA VAL A 76 -9.93 -0.72 26.15
C VAL A 76 -10.77 -0.59 27.41
N LYS A 77 -11.89 -1.31 27.46
CA LYS A 77 -12.66 -1.48 28.69
C LYS A 77 -11.80 -2.29 29.65
N ASN A 78 -11.74 -1.84 30.90
CA ASN A 78 -10.95 -2.36 32.04
C ASN A 78 -11.17 -3.86 32.39
N ALA A 79 -11.81 -4.65 31.53
CA ALA A 79 -12.22 -6.03 31.77
C ALA A 79 -11.06 -7.05 31.68
N VAL A 80 -9.90 -6.66 31.13
CA VAL A 80 -8.71 -7.54 31.08
C VAL A 80 -8.03 -7.66 32.46
N TYR A 81 -8.35 -6.77 33.41
CA TYR A 81 -7.66 -6.66 34.70
C TYR A 81 -8.07 -7.66 35.77
N GLN A 82 -9.13 -8.43 35.56
CA GLN A 82 -9.58 -9.41 36.56
C GLN A 82 -9.04 -10.83 36.32
N ALA A 83 -8.27 -11.06 35.25
CA ALA A 83 -7.91 -12.42 34.84
C ALA A 83 -6.40 -12.73 34.87
N ILE A 84 -5.53 -11.78 35.22
CA ILE A 84 -4.08 -12.03 35.26
C ILE A 84 -3.61 -12.05 36.73
N PRO A 85 -3.43 -13.25 37.32
CA PRO A 85 -2.88 -13.37 38.67
C PRO A 85 -1.47 -12.78 38.74
N SER A 86 -1.20 -12.04 39.82
CA SER A 86 -0.02 -11.20 40.06
C SER A 86 1.31 -11.95 40.09
N GLU A 87 1.29 -13.27 40.13
CA GLU A 87 2.46 -14.15 40.17
C GLU A 87 3.22 -14.24 38.83
N ASN A 88 2.56 -13.96 37.70
CA ASN A 88 3.17 -14.07 36.36
C ASN A 88 3.72 -12.74 35.81
N LEU A 89 3.65 -11.65 36.59
CA LEU A 89 4.08 -10.31 36.14
C LEU A 89 5.61 -10.12 36.14
N MET A 90 6.37 -11.07 36.70
CA MET A 90 7.85 -11.10 36.67
C MET A 90 8.43 -11.46 35.29
N PHE A 91 7.61 -11.90 34.32
CA PHE A 91 8.07 -12.29 32.98
C PHE A 91 7.99 -11.14 31.94
N VAL A 92 7.34 -10.02 32.26
CA VAL A 92 7.04 -8.95 31.28
C VAL A 92 8.11 -7.85 31.26
N TRP A 93 9.37 -8.26 31.08
CA TRP A 93 10.47 -7.43 30.55
C TRP A 93 11.46 -6.79 31.56
N ASN A 94 12.62 -7.45 31.68
CA ASN A 94 13.90 -6.95 32.17
C ASN A 94 14.59 -5.98 31.17
N GLY A 95 14.05 -4.78 30.97
CA GLY A 95 14.67 -3.69 30.18
C GLY A 95 15.79 -2.95 30.93
N PRO A 96 16.60 -2.10 30.27
CA PRO A 96 17.91 -1.66 30.77
C PRO A 96 17.81 -0.94 32.12
N ALA A 97 18.82 -1.17 32.95
CA ALA A 97 18.92 -0.97 34.41
C ALA A 97 18.70 0.46 34.98
N ALA A 98 17.98 1.34 34.28
CA ALA A 98 17.64 2.69 34.74
C ALA A 98 16.30 2.76 35.51
N ALA A 99 15.58 1.65 35.69
CA ALA A 99 14.25 1.63 36.31
C ALA A 99 14.24 1.48 37.85
N GLN A 100 15.37 1.66 38.54
CA GLN A 100 15.50 1.31 39.96
C GLN A 100 15.16 2.43 40.96
N ASN A 101 14.84 3.66 40.53
CA ASN A 101 14.71 4.81 41.46
C ASN A 101 13.43 5.65 41.31
N LEU A 102 12.26 5.05 41.05
CA LEU A 102 10.98 5.77 41.20
C LEU A 102 10.15 5.20 42.38
N PRO A 103 10.07 5.91 43.52
CA PRO A 103 9.21 5.53 44.62
C PRO A 103 7.75 5.88 44.29
N GLY A 104 6.92 4.86 44.08
CA GLY A 104 5.51 5.04 43.74
C GLY A 104 4.88 3.78 43.15
N ALA A 105 4.99 2.66 43.87
CA ALA A 105 4.32 1.42 43.50
C ALA A 105 2.80 1.54 43.67
N LEU A 106 2.06 1.01 42.69
CA LEU A 106 0.61 0.73 42.65
C LEU A 106 -0.32 1.87 42.19
N GLY A 107 -0.27 2.15 40.88
CA GLY A 107 -1.42 2.64 40.10
C GLY A 107 -1.96 1.52 39.18
N PRO A 108 -3.28 1.31 39.06
CA PRO A 108 -3.84 0.22 38.26
C PRO A 108 -3.71 0.50 36.76
N LEU A 109 -2.81 -0.22 36.09
CA LEU A 109 -2.77 -0.54 34.65
C LEU A 109 -2.85 0.61 33.62
N SER A 110 -2.77 1.87 34.06
CA SER A 110 -2.27 2.99 33.26
C SER A 110 -0.85 2.80 32.70
N PRO A 111 0.08 2.02 33.31
CA PRO A 111 1.42 1.84 32.75
C PRO A 111 1.43 1.13 31.40
N ILE A 112 0.49 0.20 31.17
CA ILE A 112 0.42 -0.57 29.92
C ILE A 112 -0.03 0.35 28.78
N GLY A 113 -1.09 1.12 28.98
CA GLY A 113 -1.59 2.09 27.98
C GLY A 113 -0.58 3.18 27.64
N ASN A 114 0.12 3.71 28.63
CA ASN A 114 1.18 4.70 28.43
C ASN A 114 2.42 4.11 27.73
N SER A 115 2.78 2.86 28.04
CA SER A 115 3.90 2.18 27.35
C SER A 115 3.58 1.88 25.89
N PHE A 116 2.37 1.41 25.59
CA PHE A 116 1.92 1.26 24.21
C PHE A 116 1.88 2.61 23.50
N ALA A 117 1.32 3.65 24.11
CA ALA A 117 1.28 4.99 23.52
C ALA A 117 2.68 5.51 23.16
N ASN A 118 3.68 5.28 24.01
CA ASN A 118 5.08 5.68 23.75
C ASN A 118 5.70 4.89 22.58
N VAL A 119 5.53 3.55 22.54
CA VAL A 119 6.04 2.73 21.43
C VAL A 119 5.36 3.10 20.12
N PHE A 120 4.05 3.37 20.15
CA PHE A 120 3.29 3.83 18.99
C PHE A 120 3.70 5.23 18.54
N ALA A 121 3.92 6.18 19.47
CA ALA A 121 4.38 7.52 19.14
C ALA A 121 5.76 7.48 18.47
N PHE A 122 6.68 6.66 18.96
CA PHE A 122 7.98 6.45 18.34
C PHE A 122 7.86 5.79 16.96
N GLY A 123 6.99 4.77 16.81
CA GLY A 123 6.72 4.16 15.50
C GLY A 123 6.09 5.12 14.49
N ILE A 124 5.23 6.03 14.93
CA ILE A 124 4.66 7.09 14.07
C ILE A 124 5.74 8.09 13.69
N LEU A 125 6.64 8.45 14.60
CA LEU A 125 7.79 9.30 14.28
C LEU A 125 8.69 8.64 13.22
N GLU A 126 8.97 7.34 13.36
CA GLU A 126 9.69 6.56 12.34
C GLU A 126 8.98 6.56 10.99
N ALA A 127 7.65 6.41 10.97
CA ALA A 127 6.85 6.45 9.75
C ALA A 127 6.85 7.84 9.10
N ILE A 128 6.77 8.92 9.90
CA ILE A 128 6.87 10.30 9.41
C ILE A 128 8.27 10.58 8.88
N ALA A 129 9.32 10.14 9.56
CA ALA A 129 10.71 10.26 9.12
C ALA A 129 10.95 9.52 7.80
N PHE A 130 10.43 8.29 7.68
CA PHE A 130 10.46 7.53 6.43
C PHE A 130 9.73 8.26 5.30
N LEU A 131 8.51 8.73 5.55
CA LEU A 131 7.69 9.40 4.55
C LEU A 131 8.33 10.71 4.10
N SER A 132 8.82 11.52 5.03
CA SER A 132 9.54 12.77 4.73
C SER A 132 10.80 12.53 3.91
N LEU A 133 11.64 11.55 4.25
CA LEU A 133 12.82 11.17 3.46
C LEU A 133 12.43 10.74 2.04
N LEU A 134 11.40 9.92 1.92
CA LEU A 134 10.90 9.47 0.62
C LEU A 134 10.47 10.67 -0.22
N LEU A 135 9.63 11.55 0.32
CA LEU A 135 9.14 12.74 -0.39
C LEU A 135 10.27 13.67 -0.80
N VAL A 136 11.19 13.98 0.11
CA VAL A 136 12.34 14.87 -0.17
C VAL A 136 13.22 14.26 -1.26
N THR A 137 13.55 12.97 -1.17
CA THR A 137 14.41 12.31 -2.16
C THR A 137 13.74 12.24 -3.53
N VAL A 138 12.45 11.88 -3.57
CA VAL A 138 11.67 11.86 -4.83
C VAL A 138 11.63 13.24 -5.46
N TRP A 139 11.39 14.28 -4.64
CA TRP A 139 11.37 15.66 -5.10
C TRP A 139 12.72 16.08 -5.68
N LEU A 140 13.83 15.74 -5.01
CA LEU A 140 15.18 16.08 -5.43
C LEU A 140 15.54 15.41 -6.77
N VAL A 141 15.25 14.12 -6.93
CA VAL A 141 15.48 13.39 -8.19
C VAL A 141 14.58 13.91 -9.30
N SER A 142 13.32 14.24 -8.99
CA SER A 142 12.39 14.78 -9.98
C SER A 142 12.86 16.15 -10.52
N ILE A 143 13.48 16.99 -9.69
CA ILE A 143 14.05 18.27 -10.15
C ILE A 143 15.18 18.03 -11.15
N VAL A 144 16.10 17.12 -10.84
CA VAL A 144 17.21 16.77 -11.74
C VAL A 144 16.67 16.27 -13.08
N GLY A 145 15.65 15.39 -13.05
CA GLY A 145 14.99 14.90 -14.25
C GLY A 145 14.36 16.01 -15.11
N LEU A 146 13.73 17.00 -14.48
CA LEU A 146 13.14 18.15 -15.19
C LEU A 146 14.19 19.02 -15.87
N ILE A 147 15.33 19.25 -15.20
CA ILE A 147 16.44 20.03 -15.75
C ILE A 147 17.07 19.31 -16.94
N PHE A 148 17.33 18.01 -16.81
CA PHE A 148 17.86 17.18 -17.90
C PHE A 148 16.93 17.17 -19.11
N THR A 149 15.62 17.05 -18.88
CA THR A 149 14.63 17.02 -19.97
C THR A 149 14.65 18.34 -20.76
N LYS A 150 14.75 19.49 -20.09
CA LYS A 150 14.88 20.80 -20.75
C LYS A 150 16.11 20.92 -21.65
N ILE A 151 17.22 20.28 -21.27
CA ILE A 151 18.47 20.31 -22.05
C ILE A 151 18.36 19.38 -23.27
N ILE A 152 17.67 18.23 -23.12
CA ILE A 152 17.48 17.25 -24.19
C ILE A 152 16.47 17.75 -25.24
N ASP A 153 15.42 18.46 -24.81
CA ASP A 153 14.41 18.99 -25.73
C ASP A 153 14.96 20.12 -26.64
N LEU A 154 16.14 20.69 -26.33
CA LEU A 154 16.88 21.59 -27.23
C LEU A 154 17.57 20.82 -28.38
N SER A 155 17.69 19.51 -28.26
CA SER A 155 18.14 18.60 -29.32
C SER A 155 16.94 18.02 -30.06
N LEU A 156 17.09 17.63 -31.33
CA LEU A 156 16.03 17.08 -32.21
C LEU A 156 15.34 15.79 -31.68
N LEU A 157 15.65 15.35 -30.45
CA LEU A 157 15.08 14.22 -29.73
C LEU A 157 13.79 14.55 -28.95
N GLY A 158 13.35 15.82 -28.90
CA GLY A 158 12.09 16.22 -28.25
C GLY A 158 10.87 15.38 -28.68
N PRO A 159 10.63 15.15 -30.00
CA PRO A 159 9.53 14.28 -30.44
C PRO A 159 9.66 12.82 -29.95
N LEU A 160 10.88 12.30 -29.83
CA LEU A 160 11.13 10.94 -29.33
C LEU A 160 10.86 10.84 -27.81
N ASN A 161 11.18 11.89 -27.05
CA ASN A 161 10.85 12.01 -25.63
C ASN A 161 9.32 12.01 -25.42
N HIS A 162 8.58 12.75 -26.24
CA HIS A 162 7.12 12.74 -26.21
C HIS A 162 6.52 11.39 -26.63
N LEU A 163 7.10 10.73 -27.65
CA LEU A 163 6.66 9.40 -28.08
C LEU A 163 6.84 8.35 -26.97
N GLY A 164 7.98 8.37 -26.29
CA GLY A 164 8.20 7.50 -25.14
C GLY A 164 7.25 7.82 -23.98
N GLY A 165 6.92 9.10 -23.77
CA GLY A 165 5.89 9.52 -22.83
C GLY A 165 4.51 8.97 -23.18
N LEU A 166 4.15 8.95 -24.46
CA LEU A 166 2.90 8.36 -24.96
C LEU A 166 2.85 6.85 -24.70
N LEU A 167 3.93 6.12 -24.98
CA LEU A 167 4.01 4.67 -24.69
C LEU A 167 3.84 4.41 -23.20
N PHE A 168 4.55 5.15 -22.34
CA PHE A 168 4.43 5.01 -20.90
C PHE A 168 3.02 5.36 -20.38
N GLY A 169 2.40 6.41 -20.93
CA GLY A 169 1.03 6.80 -20.64
C GLY A 169 0.02 5.73 -21.04
N LEU A 170 0.21 5.10 -22.20
CA LEU A 170 -0.61 3.96 -22.64
C LEU A 170 -0.43 2.75 -21.73
N THR A 171 0.79 2.39 -21.36
CA THR A 171 1.05 1.29 -20.41
C THR A 171 0.35 1.53 -19.07
N LYS A 172 0.47 2.74 -18.51
CA LYS A 172 -0.21 3.11 -17.26
C LYS A 172 -1.73 3.10 -17.43
N GLY A 173 -2.25 3.63 -18.53
CA GLY A 173 -3.68 3.64 -18.83
C GLY A 173 -4.26 2.23 -18.96
N LEU A 174 -3.54 1.34 -19.65
CA LEU A 174 -3.89 -0.07 -19.76
C LEU A 174 -3.97 -0.75 -18.39
N LEU A 175 -3.01 -0.47 -17.52
CA LEU A 175 -2.97 -1.00 -16.15
C LEU A 175 -4.16 -0.48 -15.32
N VAL A 176 -4.51 0.80 -15.44
CA VAL A 176 -5.69 1.38 -14.77
C VAL A 176 -6.98 0.74 -15.28
N VAL A 177 -7.10 0.53 -16.60
CA VAL A 177 -8.24 -0.18 -17.20
C VAL A 177 -8.36 -1.59 -16.62
N LEU A 178 -7.25 -2.34 -16.52
CA LEU A 178 -7.24 -3.67 -15.92
C LEU A 178 -7.69 -3.65 -14.47
N ILE A 179 -7.19 -2.72 -13.65
CA ILE A 179 -7.63 -2.57 -12.25
C ILE A 179 -9.14 -2.31 -12.19
N ILE A 180 -9.66 -1.39 -12.99
CA ILE A 180 -11.08 -1.03 -12.99
C ILE A 180 -11.94 -2.20 -13.46
N LEU A 181 -11.54 -2.92 -14.51
CA LEU A 181 -12.27 -4.10 -15.00
C LEU A 181 -12.28 -5.22 -13.95
N THR A 182 -11.17 -5.46 -13.26
CA THR A 182 -11.10 -6.42 -12.17
C THR A 182 -12.01 -6.02 -11.01
N LEU A 183 -12.04 -4.73 -10.66
CA LEU A 183 -12.89 -4.21 -9.57
C LEU A 183 -14.37 -4.21 -9.94
N ILE A 184 -14.75 -4.01 -11.20
CA ILE A 184 -16.15 -3.99 -11.63
C ILE A 184 -16.72 -5.39 -11.87
N SER A 185 -15.87 -6.37 -12.18
CA SER A 185 -16.24 -7.79 -12.42
C SER A 185 -17.21 -8.38 -11.39
N PRO A 186 -16.98 -8.26 -10.05
CA PRO A 186 -17.92 -8.81 -9.07
C PRO A 186 -19.30 -8.14 -9.09
N PHE A 187 -19.39 -6.87 -9.47
CA PHE A 187 -20.65 -6.12 -9.53
C PHE A 187 -21.48 -6.41 -10.79
N GLN A 188 -20.91 -7.10 -11.78
CA GLN A 188 -21.58 -7.43 -13.03
C GLN A 188 -22.21 -8.82 -13.07
N ARG A 189 -21.95 -9.65 -12.06
CA ARG A 189 -22.69 -10.88 -11.82
C ARG A 189 -24.04 -10.46 -11.21
N GLN A 190 -25.02 -10.18 -12.06
CA GLN A 190 -26.32 -9.60 -11.69
C GLN A 190 -27.26 -10.56 -10.94
N ASP A 191 -26.72 -11.60 -10.29
CA ASP A 191 -27.50 -12.58 -9.53
C ASP A 191 -28.04 -12.03 -8.19
N LEU A 192 -27.67 -10.80 -7.79
CA LEU A 192 -28.00 -10.27 -6.47
C LEU A 192 -29.26 -9.40 -6.38
N ILE A 193 -29.91 -9.02 -7.49
CA ILE A 193 -31.09 -8.12 -7.42
C ILE A 193 -32.29 -8.55 -8.29
N SER A 194 -32.12 -9.36 -9.33
CA SER A 194 -33.28 -9.75 -10.17
C SER A 194 -33.83 -11.11 -9.75
N GLY A 195 -34.87 -11.11 -8.92
CA GLY A 195 -35.62 -12.31 -8.54
C GLY A 195 -36.05 -13.11 -9.77
N GLY A 196 -35.42 -14.25 -9.99
CA GLY A 196 -35.65 -15.10 -11.16
C GLY A 196 -34.97 -16.45 -11.01
N LYS A 197 -35.65 -17.38 -10.33
CA LYS A 197 -35.45 -18.84 -10.30
C LYS A 197 -34.00 -19.34 -10.20
N SER A 198 -33.61 -19.60 -8.96
CA SER A 198 -32.54 -20.51 -8.56
C SER A 198 -32.72 -21.89 -9.20
N GLY A 199 -31.74 -22.32 -9.99
CA GLY A 199 -31.69 -23.69 -10.48
C GLY A 199 -30.67 -23.90 -11.57
N GLU A 200 -29.40 -23.64 -11.32
CA GLU A 200 -28.31 -24.43 -11.92
C GLU A 200 -26.99 -24.21 -11.17
N THR A 201 -26.40 -25.34 -10.81
CA THR A 201 -25.17 -25.51 -10.03
C THR A 201 -23.94 -25.07 -10.80
N GLY A 202 -23.10 -24.24 -10.19
CA GLY A 202 -21.65 -24.19 -10.45
C GLY A 202 -21.15 -23.62 -11.78
N ALA A 203 -22.01 -23.23 -12.72
CA ALA A 203 -21.59 -22.51 -13.91
C ALA A 203 -21.58 -21.01 -13.63
N ALA A 204 -20.46 -20.33 -13.93
CA ALA A 204 -20.36 -18.88 -13.83
C ALA A 204 -21.54 -18.23 -14.58
N GLY A 205 -22.42 -17.54 -13.84
CA GLY A 205 -23.61 -16.90 -14.40
C GLY A 205 -23.24 -15.98 -15.58
N PRO A 206 -24.15 -15.81 -16.56
CA PRO A 206 -23.87 -15.03 -17.76
C PRO A 206 -23.42 -13.63 -17.35
N GLN A 207 -22.19 -13.26 -17.76
CA GLN A 207 -21.62 -11.94 -17.51
C GLN A 207 -22.62 -10.86 -17.95
N GLY A 208 -22.75 -9.74 -17.23
CA GLY A 208 -23.74 -8.71 -17.56
C GLY A 208 -23.68 -8.28 -19.04
N ARG A 209 -24.81 -7.82 -19.59
CA ARG A 209 -24.95 -7.36 -21.00
C ARG A 209 -23.88 -6.34 -21.45
N ALA A 210 -23.25 -5.67 -20.49
CA ALA A 210 -22.13 -4.75 -20.70
C ALA A 210 -20.84 -5.48 -21.17
N PHE A 211 -20.53 -6.63 -20.57
CA PHE A 211 -19.32 -7.42 -20.85
C PHE A 211 -19.50 -8.32 -22.06
N GLN A 212 -20.69 -8.92 -22.23
CA GLN A 212 -20.99 -9.79 -23.38
C GLN A 212 -20.93 -9.06 -24.72
N ASN A 213 -21.37 -7.79 -24.75
CA ASN A 213 -21.40 -6.97 -25.97
C ASN A 213 -20.20 -6.01 -26.09
N SER A 214 -19.18 -6.12 -25.25
CA SER A 214 -18.00 -5.25 -25.33
C SER A 214 -17.05 -5.74 -26.41
N MET A 215 -16.72 -4.86 -27.34
CA MET A 215 -15.82 -5.16 -28.45
C MET A 215 -14.35 -5.09 -28.02
N LEU A 216 -14.05 -4.37 -26.92
CA LEU A 216 -12.70 -4.16 -26.42
C LEU A 216 -12.28 -5.20 -25.37
N LEU A 217 -13.22 -5.76 -24.62
CA LEU A 217 -12.95 -6.76 -23.57
C LEU A 217 -12.13 -7.99 -24.04
N PRO A 218 -12.37 -8.58 -25.23
CA PRO A 218 -11.62 -9.76 -25.69
C PRO A 218 -10.11 -9.51 -25.81
N TYR A 219 -9.70 -8.27 -26.11
CA TYR A 219 -8.28 -7.90 -26.23
C TYR A 219 -7.55 -7.89 -24.88
N PHE A 220 -8.28 -7.76 -23.77
CA PHE A 220 -7.73 -7.82 -22.42
C PHE A 220 -7.72 -9.24 -21.83
N ALA A 221 -8.36 -10.21 -22.49
CA ALA A 221 -8.42 -11.60 -22.02
C ALA A 221 -7.04 -12.24 -21.74
N PRO A 222 -6.00 -12.04 -22.57
CA PRO A 222 -4.67 -12.58 -22.29
C PRO A 222 -4.04 -11.99 -21.01
N ALA A 223 -4.30 -10.72 -20.73
CA ALA A 223 -3.77 -10.05 -19.54
C ALA A 223 -4.39 -10.59 -18.25
N PHE A 224 -5.69 -10.91 -18.25
CA PHE A 224 -6.35 -11.55 -17.11
C PHE A 224 -5.76 -12.93 -16.82
N GLY A 225 -5.48 -13.73 -17.85
CA GLY A 225 -4.86 -15.05 -17.67
C GLY A 225 -3.49 -14.98 -17.00
N ILE A 226 -2.66 -13.98 -17.35
CA ILE A 226 -1.35 -13.76 -16.71
C ILE A 226 -1.53 -13.35 -15.23
N ILE A 227 -2.47 -12.45 -14.95
CA ILE A 227 -2.75 -11.98 -13.58
C ILE A 227 -3.25 -13.14 -12.71
N GLU A 228 -4.16 -13.96 -13.23
CA GLU A 228 -4.71 -15.11 -12.52
C GLU A 228 -3.62 -16.15 -12.21
N HIS A 229 -2.73 -16.42 -13.17
CA HIS A 229 -1.60 -17.31 -12.95
C HIS A 229 -0.60 -16.77 -11.90
N LEU A 230 -0.33 -15.46 -11.88
CA LEU A 230 0.49 -14.81 -10.85
C LEU A 230 -0.16 -14.89 -9.46
N PHE A 231 -1.48 -14.73 -9.38
CA PHE A 231 -2.22 -14.82 -8.12
C PHE A 231 -2.29 -16.27 -7.61
N GLN A 232 -2.42 -17.24 -8.50
CA GLN A 232 -2.39 -18.67 -8.16
C GLN A 232 -0.99 -19.13 -7.71
N MET A 233 0.09 -18.65 -8.33
CA MET A 233 1.45 -18.94 -7.84
C MET A 233 1.71 -18.45 -6.41
N GLY A 234 1.09 -17.33 -6.00
CA GLY A 234 1.16 -16.84 -4.62
C GLY A 234 0.38 -17.68 -3.61
N SER A 235 -0.54 -18.53 -4.08
CA SER A 235 -1.39 -19.42 -3.26
C SER A 235 -0.82 -20.85 -3.14
N LEU A 236 0.12 -21.24 -4.01
CA LEU A 236 0.69 -22.59 -4.06
C LEU A 236 1.86 -22.80 -3.08
N ASN A 237 1.72 -22.42 -1.80
CA ASN A 237 2.70 -22.87 -0.79
C ASN A 237 2.18 -22.97 0.66
N SER A 238 0.90 -23.30 0.89
CA SER A 238 0.41 -23.63 2.24
C SER A 238 -0.10 -25.06 2.40
N ASN A 239 -0.19 -25.85 1.32
CA ASN A 239 -0.75 -27.20 1.37
C ASN A 239 0.27 -28.33 1.15
N GLU A 240 1.57 -28.01 1.07
CA GLU A 240 2.65 -29.00 1.09
C GLU A 240 3.44 -28.96 2.42
N ILE A 241 2.74 -29.04 3.55
CA ILE A 241 3.37 -29.65 4.73
C ILE A 241 3.20 -31.16 4.51
N PRO A 242 4.26 -31.93 4.19
CA PRO A 242 4.15 -33.36 4.24
C PRO A 242 3.85 -33.71 5.70
N VAL A 243 2.64 -34.21 5.93
CA VAL A 243 2.31 -34.96 7.14
C VAL A 243 3.27 -36.14 7.13
N LEU A 244 4.39 -36.00 7.85
CA LEU A 244 5.28 -37.11 8.16
C LEU A 244 4.51 -38.02 9.10
N GLU A 245 3.81 -38.92 8.43
CA GLU A 245 3.13 -40.11 8.87
C GLU A 245 3.88 -40.78 10.02
N LYS A 246 3.14 -40.83 11.12
CA LYS A 246 3.26 -41.77 12.23
C LYS A 246 3.47 -43.20 11.73
N SER A 247 4.72 -43.66 11.62
CA SER A 247 5.07 -45.08 11.73
C SER A 247 6.58 -45.28 11.81
N ILE A 248 7.00 -46.16 12.71
CA ILE A 248 8.29 -46.88 12.80
C ILE A 248 9.23 -46.41 13.94
N TYR A 249 9.12 -47.19 15.03
CA TYR A 249 9.91 -47.37 16.26
C TYR A 249 9.84 -46.31 17.37
#